data_AF-A0A8H4A3D2-F1
#
_entry.id   AF-A0A8H4A3D2-F1
#
_cell.length_a   1.000
_cell.length_b   1.000
_cell.length_c   1.000
_cell.angle_alpha   90.00
_cell.angle_beta   90.00
_cell.angle_gamma   90.00
#
_symmetry.space_group_name_H-M   'P 1'
#
loop_
_entity.id
_entity.type
_entity.pdbx_description
1 polymer ?
#
loop_
_entity_poly.entity_id
_entity_poly.type
_entity_poly.pdbx_seq_one_letter_code
_entity_poly.pdbx_strand_id
1 'polypeptide(L)'
;MSTYNEEETDFVSTVYNFNWSSTSLGPMKLWDASLKNAVDLCLQSAFPTSICIAPDWISIYNKAWIPIIKAKHPRALGETLKQTWPDIHEILISQYERYSSYSSQF
;
A
#
# COMPACT_ATOMS: atom_id res chain seq x y z
N MET A 1 29.53 -13.94 5.92
CA MET A 1 28.61 -14.75 5.09
C MET A 1 27.19 -14.37 5.48
N SER A 2 26.43 -13.89 4.50
CA SER A 2 25.18 -13.13 4.63
C SER A 2 23.98 -14.03 4.94
N THR A 3 23.28 -13.76 6.04
CA THR A 3 21.87 -14.16 6.25
C THR A 3 20.90 -13.03 5.88
N TYR A 4 21.42 -11.88 5.43
CA TYR A 4 20.66 -10.84 4.76
C TYR A 4 20.32 -11.36 3.35
N ASN A 5 19.03 -11.65 3.07
CA ASN A 5 18.33 -11.46 1.78
C ASN A 5 17.23 -12.50 1.47
N GLU A 6 17.22 -13.68 2.09
CA GLU A 6 16.22 -14.72 1.73
C GLU A 6 14.80 -14.34 2.17
N GLU A 7 14.62 -13.86 3.39
CA GLU A 7 13.31 -13.44 3.88
C GLU A 7 12.85 -12.07 3.37
N GLU A 8 13.73 -11.26 2.78
CA GLU A 8 13.38 -9.94 2.20
C GLU A 8 12.77 -10.10 0.81
N THR A 9 13.31 -11.04 0.03
CA THR A 9 12.80 -11.44 -1.29
C THR A 9 11.38 -12.02 -1.21
N ASP A 10 11.06 -12.69 -0.11
CA ASP A 10 9.79 -13.40 0.07
C ASP A 10 8.55 -12.48 0.07
N PHE A 11 8.63 -11.34 0.77
CA PHE A 11 7.48 -10.43 0.85
C PHE A 11 7.29 -9.60 -0.43
N VAL A 12 8.38 -9.21 -1.09
CA VAL A 12 8.31 -8.55 -2.40
C VAL A 12 7.62 -9.46 -3.42
N SER A 13 8.01 -10.74 -3.46
CA SER A 13 7.32 -11.76 -4.27
C SER A 13 5.85 -11.90 -3.90
N THR A 14 5.51 -11.86 -2.61
CA THR A 14 4.11 -11.89 -2.14
C THR A 14 3.29 -10.74 -2.70
N VAL A 15 3.84 -9.52 -2.72
CA VAL A 15 3.16 -8.33 -3.27
C VAL A 15 2.96 -8.45 -4.78
N TYR A 16 3.97 -8.89 -5.53
CA TYR A 16 3.85 -9.06 -6.99
C TYR A 16 2.90 -10.20 -7.41
N ASN A 17 2.79 -11.24 -6.59
CA ASN A 17 1.92 -12.39 -6.85
C ASN A 17 0.51 -12.26 -6.24
N PHE A 18 0.25 -11.19 -5.48
CA PHE A 18 -1.07 -10.94 -4.91
C PHE A 18 -2.12 -10.77 -6.02
N ASN A 19 -3.34 -11.28 -5.79
CA ASN A 19 -4.43 -11.14 -6.75
C ASN A 19 -5.03 -9.71 -6.73
N TRP A 20 -4.32 -8.74 -7.29
CA TRP A 20 -4.78 -7.35 -7.37
C TRP A 20 -6.08 -7.17 -8.16
N SER A 21 -6.45 -8.15 -9.00
CA SER A 21 -7.73 -8.14 -9.71
C SER A 21 -8.94 -8.22 -8.78
N SER A 22 -8.76 -8.66 -7.53
CA SER A 22 -9.84 -8.67 -6.53
C SER A 22 -9.98 -7.34 -5.77
N THR A 23 -9.16 -6.33 -6.06
CA THR A 23 -9.25 -4.99 -5.48
C THR A 23 -9.62 -3.97 -6.55
N SER A 24 -9.95 -2.74 -6.14
CA SER A 24 -10.24 -1.65 -7.09
C SER A 24 -9.01 -1.16 -7.87
N LEU A 25 -7.79 -1.56 -7.49
CA LEU A 25 -6.59 -1.29 -8.29
C LEU A 25 -6.56 -2.11 -9.58
N GLY A 26 -7.30 -3.22 -9.62
CA GLY A 26 -7.29 -4.15 -10.74
C GLY A 26 -5.94 -4.86 -10.90
N PRO A 27 -5.81 -5.73 -11.93
CA PRO A 27 -4.60 -6.50 -12.14
C PRO A 27 -3.40 -5.60 -12.38
N MET A 28 -2.27 -5.92 -11.73
CA MET A 28 -1.03 -5.13 -11.78
C MET A 28 -0.52 -4.81 -13.19
N LYS A 29 -0.81 -5.67 -14.17
CA LYS A 29 -0.46 -5.44 -15.59
C LYS A 29 -1.09 -4.16 -16.15
N LEU A 30 -2.26 -3.76 -15.64
CA LEU A 30 -3.02 -2.59 -16.06
C LEU A 30 -2.66 -1.32 -15.28
N TRP A 31 -1.85 -1.41 -14.23
CA TRP A 31 -1.40 -0.22 -13.51
C TRP A 31 -0.55 0.66 -14.41
N ASP A 32 -0.73 1.97 -14.28
CA ASP A 32 0.11 2.95 -14.94
C ASP A 32 1.57 2.90 -14.44
N ALA A 33 2.46 3.56 -15.17
CA ALA A 33 3.88 3.56 -14.84
C ALA A 33 4.17 4.26 -13.50
N SER A 34 3.42 5.32 -13.16
CA SER A 34 3.59 6.04 -11.90
C SER A 34 3.29 5.16 -10.68
N LEU A 35 2.21 4.41 -10.71
CA LEU A 35 1.80 3.51 -9.64
C LEU A 35 2.79 2.36 -9.46
N LYS A 36 3.22 1.75 -10.57
CA LYS A 36 4.26 0.70 -10.54
C LYS A 36 5.55 1.23 -9.90
N ASN A 37 6.02 2.40 -10.34
CA ASN A 37 7.24 3.00 -9.80
C ASN A 37 7.10 3.35 -8.31
N ALA A 38 5.94 3.89 -7.89
CA ALA A 38 5.70 4.20 -6.48
C ALA A 38 5.69 2.93 -5.60
N VAL A 39 5.10 1.84 -6.08
CA VAL A 39 5.12 0.53 -5.42
C VAL A 39 6.55 0.00 -5.33
N ASP A 40 7.29 0.02 -6.43
CA ASP A 40 8.69 -0.46 -6.45
C ASP A 40 9.56 0.33 -5.46
N LEU A 41 9.44 1.66 -5.42
CA LEU A 41 10.13 2.51 -4.45
C LEU A 41 9.73 2.18 -3.01
N CYS A 42 8.43 1.94 -2.76
CA CYS A 42 7.95 1.54 -1.44
C CYS A 42 8.59 0.20 -1.01
N LEU A 43 8.59 -0.80 -1.89
CA LEU A 43 9.12 -2.12 -1.61
C LEU A 43 10.63 -2.14 -1.41
N GLN A 44 11.38 -1.30 -2.12
CA GLN A 44 12.84 -1.18 -2.02
C GLN A 44 13.31 -0.32 -0.83
N SER A 45 12.41 0.42 -0.19
CA SER A 45 12.75 1.27 0.94
C SER A 45 13.21 0.45 2.15
N ALA A 46 14.36 0.81 2.73
CA ALA A 46 14.84 0.24 3.99
C ALA A 46 14.03 0.72 5.22
N PHE A 47 13.25 1.81 5.06
CA PHE A 47 12.41 2.35 6.12
C PHE A 47 10.99 1.79 6.03
N PRO A 48 10.27 1.64 7.16
CA PRO A 48 8.86 1.27 7.14
C PRO A 48 8.08 2.22 6.24
N THR A 49 7.52 1.70 5.15
CA THR A 49 6.82 2.51 4.14
C THR A 49 5.51 1.83 3.75
N SER A 50 4.45 2.63 3.66
CA SER A 50 3.18 2.23 3.09
C SER A 50 2.65 3.32 2.17
N ILE A 51 2.05 2.90 1.06
CA ILE A 51 1.25 3.74 0.17
C ILE A 51 -0.23 3.36 0.31
N CYS A 52 -1.11 4.35 0.30
CA CYS A 52 -2.56 4.16 0.32
C CYS A 52 -3.14 4.77 -0.97
N ILE A 53 -3.83 3.96 -1.77
CA ILE A 53 -4.20 4.32 -3.14
C ILE A 53 -5.72 4.45 -3.26
N ALA A 54 -6.19 5.63 -3.67
CA ALA A 54 -7.59 5.93 -3.94
C ALA A 54 -8.12 5.14 -5.17
N PRO A 55 -9.44 4.93 -5.31
CA PRO A 55 -10.53 5.47 -4.48
C PRO A 55 -10.78 4.73 -3.16
N ASP A 56 -10.47 3.44 -3.07
CA ASP A 56 -10.79 2.63 -1.88
C ASP A 56 -9.72 2.65 -0.79
N TRP A 57 -8.68 3.46 -0.99
CA TRP A 57 -7.54 3.60 -0.08
C TRP A 57 -6.88 2.24 0.21
N ILE A 58 -6.61 1.48 -0.84
CA ILE A 58 -5.94 0.18 -0.74
C ILE A 58 -4.51 0.39 -0.26
N SER A 59 -4.11 -0.34 0.78
CA SER A 59 -2.76 -0.23 1.34
C SER A 59 -1.81 -1.25 0.71
N ILE A 60 -0.67 -0.76 0.25
CA ILE A 60 0.50 -1.55 -0.12
C ILE A 60 1.64 -1.10 0.80
N TYR A 61 2.40 -2.03 1.35
CA TYR A 61 3.47 -1.73 2.29
C TYR A 61 4.66 -2.65 2.08
N ASN A 62 5.82 -2.27 2.64
CA ASN A 62 7.04 -3.06 2.58
C ASN A 62 7.26 -3.92 3.83
N LYS A 63 8.25 -4.81 3.79
CA LYS A 63 8.55 -5.73 4.90
C LYS A 63 8.83 -4.97 6.21
N ALA A 64 9.53 -3.84 6.15
CA ALA A 64 9.83 -3.00 7.31
C ALA A 64 8.57 -2.45 8.00
N TRP A 65 7.41 -2.45 7.34
CA TRP A 65 6.11 -2.06 7.90
C TRP A 65 5.45 -3.15 8.76
N ILE A 66 5.86 -4.41 8.63
CA ILE A 66 5.25 -5.55 9.34
C ILE A 66 5.21 -5.34 10.87
N PRO A 67 6.28 -4.85 11.53
CA PRO A 67 6.25 -4.57 12.97
C PRO A 67 5.26 -3.47 13.40
N ILE A 68 4.84 -2.60 12.47
CA ILE A 68 3.88 -1.52 12.73
C ILE A 68 2.45 -2.05 12.58
N ILE A 69 2.18 -2.77 11.50
CA ILE A 69 0.85 -3.31 11.19
C ILE A 69 0.49 -4.55 12.03
N LYS A 70 1.52 -5.23 12.57
CA LYS A 70 1.45 -6.35 13.54
C LYS A 70 0.46 -7.43 13.11
N ALA A 71 -0.52 -7.74 13.96
CA ALA A 71 -1.48 -8.83 13.81
C ALA A 71 -2.37 -8.73 12.56
N LYS A 72 -2.33 -7.60 11.84
CA LYS A 72 -3.07 -7.44 10.58
C LYS A 72 -2.28 -7.96 9.38
N HIS A 73 -0.97 -8.20 9.51
CA HIS A 73 -0.19 -8.90 8.49
C HIS A 73 -0.52 -10.42 8.49
N PRO A 74 -0.61 -11.09 7.32
CA PRO A 74 -0.52 -10.53 5.97
C PRO A 74 -1.84 -9.98 5.43
N ARG A 75 -2.97 -10.23 6.11
CA ARG A 75 -4.32 -9.88 5.64
C ARG A 75 -4.45 -8.43 5.17
N ALA A 76 -3.76 -7.49 5.82
CA ALA A 76 -3.79 -6.07 5.47
C ALA A 76 -3.31 -5.74 4.05
N LEU A 77 -2.54 -6.63 3.40
CA LEU A 77 -2.10 -6.42 2.03
C LEU A 77 -3.31 -6.53 1.09
N GLY A 78 -3.61 -5.44 0.37
CA GLY A 78 -4.74 -5.40 -0.56
C GLY A 78 -6.10 -5.15 0.09
N GLU A 79 -6.17 -4.97 1.42
CA GLU A 79 -7.36 -4.51 2.11
C GLU A 79 -7.47 -2.98 2.07
N THR A 80 -8.68 -2.47 2.30
CA THR A 80 -8.90 -1.03 2.42
C THR A 80 -8.29 -0.49 3.72
N LEU A 81 -7.87 0.78 3.69
CA LEU A 81 -7.44 1.46 4.90
C LEU A 81 -8.55 1.50 5.95
N LYS A 82 -9.83 1.56 5.54
CA LYS A 82 -10.98 1.49 6.44
C LYS A 82 -11.01 0.20 7.27
N GLN A 83 -10.73 -0.95 6.64
CA GLN A 83 -10.73 -2.25 7.29
C GLN A 83 -9.47 -2.49 8.13
N THR A 84 -8.35 -1.89 7.73
CA THR A 84 -7.07 -2.08 8.41
C THR A 84 -6.88 -1.07 9.53
N TRP A 85 -7.04 0.23 9.29
CA TRP A 85 -6.91 1.33 10.27
C TRP A 85 -8.07 2.33 10.14
N PRO A 86 -9.24 2.02 10.73
CA PRO A 86 -10.43 2.89 10.62
C PRO A 86 -10.18 4.31 11.13
N ASP A 87 -9.48 4.47 12.26
CA ASP A 87 -9.19 5.78 12.84
C ASP A 87 -8.30 6.65 11.92
N ILE A 88 -7.32 6.02 11.26
CA ILE A 88 -6.44 6.72 10.31
C ILE A 88 -7.19 7.04 9.02
N HIS A 89 -8.04 6.12 8.56
CA HIS A 89 -8.85 6.32 7.37
C HIS A 89 -9.75 7.56 7.49
N GLU A 90 -10.44 7.74 8.62
CA GLU A 90 -11.28 8.94 8.82
C GLU A 90 -10.48 10.24 8.74
N ILE A 91 -9.28 10.27 9.32
CA ILE A 91 -8.40 11.43 9.26
C ILE A 91 -7.92 11.69 7.83
N LEU A 92 -7.42 10.66 7.13
CA LEU A 92 -6.86 10.84 5.79
C LEU A 92 -7.91 11.26 4.76
N ILE A 93 -9.10 10.64 4.79
CA ILE A 93 -10.19 11.01 3.88
C ILE A 93 -10.65 12.44 4.13
N SER A 94 -10.84 12.83 5.39
CA SER A 94 -11.26 14.19 5.73
C SER A 94 -10.30 15.25 5.18
N GLN A 95 -8.99 14.97 5.20
CA GLN A 95 -7.99 15.85 4.59
C GLN A 95 -8.06 15.83 3.07
N TYR A 96 -8.12 14.64 2.47
CA TYR A 96 -8.19 14.47 1.01
C TYR A 96 -9.42 15.18 0.40
N GLU A 97 -10.60 15.01 1.00
CA GLU A 97 -11.84 15.65 0.57
C GLU A 97 -11.75 17.18 0.66
N ARG A 98 -11.12 17.69 1.72
CA ARG A 98 -10.87 19.13 1.88
C ARG A 98 -10.00 19.65 0.74
N TYR A 99 -8.89 18.99 0.43
CA TYR A 99 -8.01 19.40 -0.68
C TYR A 99 -8.69 19.28 -2.05
N SER A 100 -9.40 18.19 -2.30
CA SER A 100 -10.12 17.96 -3.57
C SER A 100 -11.22 19.00 -3.81
N SER A 101 -11.87 19.45 -2.72
CA SER A 101 -12.88 20.52 -2.77
C SER A 101 -12.28 21.89 -3.10
N TYR A 102 -11.00 22.13 -2.73
CA TYR A 102 -10.29 23.36 -3.08
C TYR A 102 -9.74 23.34 -4.51
N SER A 103 -9.21 22.21 -4.97
CA SER A 103 -8.66 22.10 -6.33
C SER A 103 -9.72 22.15 -7.42
N SER A 104 -10.98 21.86 -7.09
CA SER A 104 -12.12 21.92 -8.01
C SER A 104 -12.76 23.31 -8.14
N GLN A 105 -12.23 24.32 -7.43
CA GLN A 105 -12.72 25.71 -7.48
C GLN A 105 -11.94 26.60 -8.48
N PHE A 106 -10.95 26.04 -9.19
CA PHE A 106 -10.14 26.72 -10.20
C PHE A 106 -10.30 26.05 -11.57
#